data_AF-A0A2N6AG88-F1
#
_entry.id   AF-A0A2N6AG88-F1
#
_cell.length_a   1.000
_cell.length_b   1.000
_cell.length_c   1.000
_cell.angle_alpha   90.00
_cell.angle_beta   90.00
_cell.angle_gamma   90.00
#
_symmetry.space_group_name_H-M   'P 1'
#
loop_
_entity.id
_entity.type
_entity.pdbx_description
1 polymer ?
#
loop_
_entity_poly.entity_id
_entity_poly.type
_entity_poly.pdbx_seq_one_letter_code
_entity_poly.pdbx_strand_id
1 'polypeptide(L)'
;MILELSLQTTIEANILSQIDNLATVGPKLVKLLVELDGIGEIEPYMKLRLLIQQQLTQALKQLDKLLKTHNYYPLASDQLSWWQGTEGLALQSHDVSEKELLKTIFVKSTQNLSRFAITYSKPIVELLNNAVFVLDTPDMALLEKWSTLNNDLVDYQKKKAGNSVMNLESFILKDANTITFENCFNKVSLKNVAQETSSYFKTIQQKIENNIYNRCKVNAAKTAIEDYKTLSSYFNNNLAGKFPFANNVNDTTMASNEVSEQEIKNFFTLFDNISPEELSTLNKNKIYANMDEALSFLQNAAAVKEFLNTYFIPQKQTDSPGLDFEVQFRANEFNEVYGQLVINWGLVVGSTTLERKSGSVKGRWQYGDVTAFAFRWASDAALQPLRTYNVYPAYITTNNRAIYIYQGPWSLLRAIMLNQASLKSGAMPGDNSLLEFNVPLSRLANVASPETTARLFVKIKPKSLKPNQDQAFRIPKFPYYAPVIVKKG
;
A
#
# COMPACT_ATOMS: atom_id res chain seq x y z
N MET A 1 -12.68 2.85 -47.60
CA MET A 1 -11.97 4.09 -47.23
C MET A 1 -12.42 5.33 -48.02
N ILE A 2 -12.10 5.50 -49.32
CA ILE A 2 -12.49 6.72 -50.07
C ILE A 2 -14.02 6.89 -50.19
N LEU A 3 -14.74 5.81 -50.51
CA LEU A 3 -16.21 5.81 -50.57
C LEU A 3 -16.88 6.06 -49.21
N GLU A 4 -16.26 5.60 -48.12
CA GLU A 4 -16.78 5.80 -46.76
C GLU A 4 -16.57 7.24 -46.30
N LEU A 5 -15.39 7.83 -46.56
CA LEU A 5 -15.13 9.25 -46.31
C LEU A 5 -16.08 10.14 -47.12
N SER A 6 -16.31 9.84 -48.41
CA SER A 6 -17.23 10.64 -49.23
C SER A 6 -18.69 10.55 -48.76
N LEU A 7 -19.15 9.37 -48.35
CA LEU A 7 -20.48 9.22 -47.75
C LEU A 7 -20.60 9.99 -46.44
N GLN A 8 -19.58 9.92 -45.59
CA GLN A 8 -19.57 10.56 -44.28
C GLN A 8 -19.61 12.11 -44.40
N THR A 9 -18.85 12.68 -45.34
CA THR A 9 -18.91 14.12 -45.64
C THR A 9 -20.27 14.57 -46.19
N THR A 10 -20.94 13.71 -46.97
CA THR A 10 -22.27 14.02 -47.53
C THR A 10 -23.36 14.00 -46.45
N ILE A 11 -23.29 13.03 -45.52
CA ILE A 11 -24.20 12.94 -44.38
C ILE A 11 -24.03 14.15 -43.45
N GLU A 12 -22.78 14.55 -43.17
CA GLU A 12 -22.50 15.74 -42.38
C GLU A 12 -23.06 17.01 -43.02
N ALA A 13 -22.82 17.22 -44.32
CA ALA A 13 -23.35 18.38 -45.04
C ALA A 13 -24.88 18.46 -44.98
N ASN A 14 -25.58 17.33 -45.10
CA ASN A 14 -27.04 17.27 -44.98
C ASN A 14 -27.52 17.64 -43.56
N ILE A 15 -26.86 17.13 -42.52
CA ILE A 15 -27.17 17.47 -41.12
C ILE A 15 -26.99 18.97 -40.89
N LEU A 16 -25.85 19.53 -41.31
CA LEU A 16 -25.56 20.96 -41.13
C LEU A 16 -26.53 21.85 -41.90
N SER A 17 -26.95 21.45 -43.11
CA SER A 17 -27.97 22.17 -43.88
C SER A 17 -29.35 22.15 -43.20
N GLN A 18 -29.76 21.02 -42.63
CA GLN A 18 -31.01 20.94 -41.86
C GLN A 18 -30.99 21.88 -40.65
N ILE A 19 -29.85 21.96 -39.97
CA ILE A 19 -29.64 22.84 -38.81
C ILE A 19 -29.71 24.31 -39.21
N ASP A 20 -29.10 24.68 -40.33
CA ASP A 20 -29.13 26.06 -40.84
C ASP A 20 -30.56 26.51 -41.19
N ASN A 21 -31.35 25.61 -41.78
CA ASN A 21 -32.78 25.83 -42.01
C ASN A 21 -33.55 26.03 -40.70
N LEU A 22 -33.30 25.19 -39.69
CA LEU A 22 -33.93 25.34 -38.37
C LEU A 22 -33.53 26.65 -37.67
N ALA A 23 -32.27 27.05 -37.77
CA ALA A 23 -31.78 28.31 -37.22
C ALA A 23 -32.46 29.53 -37.90
N THR A 24 -32.68 29.44 -39.21
CA THR A 24 -33.30 30.51 -40.01
C THR A 24 -34.81 30.61 -39.78
N VAL A 25 -35.51 29.47 -39.74
CA VAL A 25 -36.99 29.42 -39.69
C VAL A 25 -37.52 29.35 -38.26
N GLY A 26 -36.76 28.79 -37.32
CA GLY A 26 -37.13 28.59 -35.92
C GLY A 26 -37.70 29.83 -35.21
N PRO A 27 -37.07 31.01 -35.29
CA PRO A 27 -37.61 32.23 -34.68
C PRO A 27 -38.99 32.63 -35.20
N LYS A 28 -39.27 32.38 -36.49
CA LYS A 28 -40.58 32.65 -37.09
C LYS A 28 -41.64 31.67 -36.56
N LEU A 29 -41.25 30.42 -36.37
CA LEU A 29 -42.12 29.38 -35.80
C LEU A 29 -42.43 29.63 -34.32
N VAL A 30 -41.46 30.11 -33.55
CA VAL A 30 -41.70 30.56 -32.16
C VAL A 30 -42.68 31.72 -32.12
N LYS A 31 -42.54 32.71 -33.02
CA LYS A 31 -43.50 33.82 -33.11
C LYS A 31 -44.92 33.32 -33.42
N LEU A 32 -45.06 32.37 -34.35
CA LEU A 32 -46.35 31.75 -34.66
C LEU A 32 -46.95 31.02 -33.44
N LEU A 33 -46.14 30.32 -32.64
CA LEU A 33 -46.62 29.69 -31.40
C LEU A 33 -47.15 30.71 -30.40
N VAL A 34 -46.49 31.87 -30.24
CA VAL A 34 -46.96 32.95 -29.36
C VAL A 34 -48.28 33.54 -29.87
N GLU A 35 -48.43 33.71 -31.19
CA GLU A 35 -49.67 34.20 -31.80
C GLU A 35 -50.82 33.20 -31.61
N LEU A 36 -50.58 31.89 -31.82
CA LEU A 36 -51.57 30.82 -31.61
C LEU A 36 -52.05 30.73 -30.17
N ASP A 37 -51.13 30.85 -29.20
CA ASP A 37 -51.46 30.88 -27.77
C ASP A 37 -52.32 32.11 -27.43
N GLY A 38 -51.94 33.29 -27.96
CA GLY A 38 -52.66 34.54 -27.74
C GLY A 38 -54.09 34.57 -28.28
N ILE A 39 -54.41 33.78 -29.31
CA ILE A 39 -55.77 33.63 -29.86
C ILE A 39 -56.53 32.41 -29.30
N GLY A 40 -55.91 31.61 -28.43
CA GLY A 40 -56.55 30.46 -27.79
C GLY A 40 -56.63 29.18 -28.65
N GLU A 41 -55.84 29.06 -29.70
CA GLU A 41 -55.81 27.88 -30.59
C GLU A 41 -54.96 26.74 -30.02
N ILE A 42 -55.52 25.97 -29.08
CA ILE A 42 -54.80 24.96 -28.28
C ILE A 42 -54.27 23.79 -29.13
N GLU A 43 -55.10 23.21 -30.01
CA GLU A 43 -54.69 22.01 -30.76
C GLU A 43 -53.60 22.30 -31.81
N PRO A 44 -53.70 23.36 -32.64
CA PRO A 44 -52.62 23.75 -33.55
C PRO A 44 -51.33 24.14 -32.81
N TYR A 45 -51.46 24.85 -31.69
CA TYR A 45 -50.32 25.20 -30.82
C TYR A 45 -49.56 23.96 -30.36
N MET A 46 -50.26 22.99 -29.76
CA MET A 46 -49.63 21.79 -29.21
C MET A 46 -48.96 20.93 -30.29
N LYS A 47 -49.60 20.75 -31.46
CA LYS A 47 -49.03 19.99 -32.57
C LYS A 47 -47.76 20.65 -33.12
N LEU A 48 -47.81 21.95 -33.38
CA LEU A 48 -46.68 22.69 -33.93
C LEU A 48 -45.51 22.72 -32.93
N ARG A 49 -45.81 22.98 -31.66
CA ARG A 49 -44.82 23.00 -30.56
C ARG A 49 -44.08 21.67 -30.46
N LEU A 50 -44.81 20.55 -30.46
CA LEU A 50 -44.23 19.21 -30.36
C LEU A 50 -43.33 18.90 -31.57
N LEU A 51 -43.77 19.22 -32.79
CA LEU A 51 -42.99 18.98 -34.02
C LEU A 51 -41.67 19.77 -34.01
N ILE A 52 -41.71 21.05 -33.63
CA ILE A 52 -40.51 21.89 -33.56
C ILE A 52 -39.55 21.35 -32.50
N GLN A 53 -40.07 21.02 -31.32
CA GLN A 53 -39.26 20.50 -30.22
C GLN A 53 -38.58 19.17 -30.59
N GLN A 54 -39.30 18.26 -31.26
CA GLN A 54 -38.74 17.00 -31.74
C GLN A 54 -37.61 17.22 -32.75
N GLN A 55 -37.81 18.12 -33.73
CA GLN A 55 -36.79 18.44 -34.73
C GLN A 55 -35.55 19.09 -34.11
N LEU A 56 -35.73 20.06 -33.20
CA LEU A 56 -34.61 20.72 -32.50
C LEU A 56 -33.81 19.72 -31.64
N THR A 57 -34.51 18.84 -30.92
CA THR A 57 -33.87 17.80 -30.10
C THR A 57 -33.11 16.79 -30.97
N GLN A 58 -33.68 16.38 -32.10
CA GLN A 58 -33.01 15.47 -33.04
C GLN A 58 -31.78 16.12 -33.67
N ALA A 59 -31.86 17.39 -34.05
CA ALA A 59 -30.73 18.15 -34.57
C ALA A 59 -29.59 18.25 -33.54
N LEU A 60 -29.92 18.49 -32.27
CA LEU A 60 -28.94 18.53 -31.19
C LEU A 60 -28.27 17.16 -30.96
N LYS A 61 -29.02 16.06 -31.06
CA LYS A 61 -28.48 14.69 -30.99
C LYS A 61 -27.55 14.37 -32.16
N GLN A 62 -27.88 14.83 -33.37
CA GLN A 62 -27.02 14.68 -34.55
C GLN A 62 -25.73 15.48 -34.40
N LEU A 63 -25.80 16.71 -33.89
CA LEU A 63 -24.62 17.50 -33.54
C LEU A 63 -23.75 16.80 -32.50
N ASP A 64 -24.34 16.20 -31.47
CA ASP A 64 -23.57 15.46 -30.45
C ASP A 64 -22.80 14.27 -31.05
N LYS A 65 -23.41 13.58 -32.00
CA LYS A 65 -22.75 12.50 -32.75
C LYS A 65 -21.59 13.03 -33.59
N LEU A 66 -21.77 14.16 -34.29
CA LEU A 66 -20.70 14.80 -35.06
C LEU A 66 -19.55 15.28 -34.16
N LEU A 67 -19.87 15.92 -33.03
CA LEU A 67 -18.89 16.37 -32.03
C LEU A 67 -17.98 15.21 -31.56
N LYS A 68 -18.59 14.06 -31.24
CA LYS A 68 -17.86 12.83 -30.85
C LYS A 68 -16.99 12.29 -31.98
N THR A 69 -17.46 12.38 -33.22
CA THR A 69 -16.75 11.86 -34.40
C THR A 69 -15.53 12.71 -34.75
N HIS A 70 -15.62 14.04 -34.63
CA HIS A 70 -14.52 14.95 -34.93
C HIS A 70 -13.34 14.85 -33.98
N ASN A 71 -13.57 14.39 -32.74
CA ASN A 71 -12.54 14.18 -31.71
C ASN A 71 -11.51 15.34 -31.65
N TYR A 72 -11.99 16.56 -31.38
CA TYR A 72 -11.17 17.78 -31.44
C TYR A 72 -9.94 17.79 -30.52
N TYR A 73 -9.88 16.91 -29.51
CA TYR A 73 -8.75 16.81 -28.58
C TYR A 73 -8.27 15.36 -28.53
N PRO A 74 -7.64 14.85 -29.61
CA PRO A 74 -7.19 13.46 -29.65
C PRO A 74 -5.98 13.25 -28.73
N LEU A 75 -5.92 12.12 -28.04
CA LEU A 75 -4.70 11.64 -27.37
C LEU A 75 -4.08 10.54 -28.24
N ALA A 76 -2.75 10.45 -28.33
CA ALA A 76 -2.05 9.40 -29.10
C ALA A 76 -2.51 7.98 -28.77
N SER A 77 -2.92 7.72 -27.52
CA SER A 77 -3.53 6.45 -27.10
C SER A 77 -4.32 6.64 -25.82
N ASP A 78 -5.52 6.07 -25.77
CA ASP A 78 -6.37 6.05 -24.58
C ASP A 78 -5.78 5.24 -23.41
N GLN A 79 -4.69 4.48 -23.60
CA GLN A 79 -4.06 3.69 -22.52
C GLN A 79 -2.64 4.12 -22.14
N LEU A 80 -2.05 5.07 -22.89
CA LEU A 80 -0.69 5.59 -22.64
C LEU A 80 0.37 4.48 -22.46
N SER A 81 0.20 3.34 -23.16
CA SER A 81 1.07 2.17 -23.01
C SER A 81 2.52 2.43 -23.44
N TRP A 82 2.73 3.41 -24.31
CA TRP A 82 4.04 3.91 -24.76
C TRP A 82 4.75 4.75 -23.70
N TRP A 83 4.03 5.42 -22.79
CA TRP A 83 4.61 6.34 -21.83
C TRP A 83 5.35 5.60 -20.71
N GLN A 84 6.60 5.99 -20.47
CA GLN A 84 7.50 5.34 -19.50
C GLN A 84 7.65 6.12 -18.19
N GLY A 85 6.73 7.05 -17.90
CA GLY A 85 6.77 7.80 -16.64
C GLY A 85 7.72 8.99 -16.62
N THR A 86 8.25 9.39 -17.77
CA THR A 86 9.11 10.57 -17.92
C THR A 86 8.29 11.84 -18.08
N GLU A 87 8.91 12.99 -17.80
CA GLU A 87 8.34 14.29 -18.13
C GLU A 87 8.04 14.44 -19.63
N GLY A 88 7.20 15.44 -19.96
CA GLY A 88 6.82 15.74 -21.33
C GLY A 88 5.71 14.84 -21.88
N LEU A 89 4.85 14.28 -21.03
CA LEU A 89 3.76 13.39 -21.44
C LEU A 89 2.91 13.96 -22.58
N ALA A 90 2.45 15.22 -22.46
CA ALA A 90 1.59 15.81 -23.48
C ALA A 90 2.36 16.07 -24.78
N LEU A 91 3.63 16.51 -24.68
CA LEU A 91 4.51 16.70 -25.84
C LEU A 91 4.69 15.40 -26.63
N GLN A 92 5.06 14.31 -25.94
CA GLN A 92 5.23 12.99 -26.54
C GLN A 92 3.92 12.43 -27.14
N SER A 93 2.78 12.70 -26.48
CA SER A 93 1.47 12.25 -26.97
C SER A 93 1.01 12.91 -28.27
N HIS A 94 1.68 13.98 -28.69
CA HIS A 94 1.39 14.70 -29.93
C HIS A 94 2.59 14.70 -30.90
N ASP A 95 3.63 13.93 -30.61
CA ASP A 95 4.87 13.85 -31.40
C ASP A 95 5.48 15.24 -31.66
N VAL A 96 5.48 16.09 -30.63
CA VAL A 96 6.08 17.43 -30.67
C VAL A 96 7.13 17.56 -29.59
N SER A 97 8.22 18.25 -29.89
CA SER A 97 9.30 18.53 -28.94
C SER A 97 9.14 19.85 -28.19
N GLU A 98 8.28 20.75 -28.71
CA GLU A 98 8.17 22.13 -28.22
C GLU A 98 6.76 22.47 -27.77
N LYS A 99 6.68 23.20 -26.65
CA LYS A 99 5.42 23.65 -26.07
C LYS A 99 4.63 24.60 -26.97
N GLU A 100 5.29 25.43 -27.77
CA GLU A 100 4.61 26.36 -28.68
C GLU A 100 3.95 25.64 -29.86
N LEU A 101 4.53 24.53 -30.35
CA LEU A 101 3.88 23.67 -31.33
C LEU A 101 2.62 23.02 -30.76
N LEU A 102 2.75 22.46 -29.55
CA LEU A 102 1.61 21.87 -28.84
C LEU A 102 0.48 22.90 -28.61
N LYS A 103 0.83 24.10 -28.18
CA LYS A 103 -0.12 25.22 -28.02
C LYS A 103 -0.81 25.57 -29.34
N THR A 104 -0.08 25.59 -30.45
CA THR A 104 -0.66 25.86 -31.78
C THR A 104 -1.69 24.81 -32.17
N ILE A 105 -1.43 23.53 -31.89
CA ILE A 105 -2.39 22.43 -32.12
C ILE A 105 -3.68 22.66 -31.32
N PHE A 106 -3.57 22.99 -30.03
CA PHE A 106 -4.76 23.21 -29.19
C PHE A 106 -5.54 24.46 -29.58
N VAL A 107 -4.87 25.58 -29.85
CA VAL A 107 -5.54 26.80 -30.32
C VAL A 107 -6.35 26.52 -31.60
N LYS A 108 -5.74 25.80 -32.57
CA LYS A 108 -6.43 25.43 -33.81
C LYS A 108 -7.64 24.51 -33.55
N SER A 109 -7.49 23.58 -32.63
CA SER A 109 -8.56 22.65 -32.23
C SER A 109 -9.73 23.39 -31.57
N THR A 110 -9.43 24.29 -30.63
CA THR A 110 -10.41 25.16 -29.97
C THR A 110 -11.13 26.06 -30.98
N GLN A 111 -10.40 26.66 -31.93
CA GLN A 111 -11.00 27.50 -32.98
C GLN A 111 -11.94 26.71 -33.89
N ASN A 112 -11.55 25.51 -34.31
CA ASN A 112 -12.39 24.66 -35.16
C ASN A 112 -13.65 24.20 -34.42
N LEU A 113 -13.54 23.81 -33.15
CA LEU A 113 -14.67 23.48 -32.30
C LEU A 113 -15.57 24.70 -32.07
N SER A 114 -14.98 25.87 -31.81
CA SER A 114 -15.72 27.12 -31.62
C SER A 114 -16.57 27.46 -32.85
N ARG A 115 -15.97 27.40 -34.05
CA ARG A 115 -16.69 27.62 -35.31
C ARG A 115 -17.83 26.62 -35.47
N PHE A 116 -17.61 25.34 -35.21
CA PHE A 116 -18.64 24.31 -35.33
C PHE A 116 -19.77 24.50 -34.30
N ALA A 117 -19.45 24.54 -33.01
CA ALA A 117 -20.44 24.58 -31.94
C ALA A 117 -21.24 25.90 -31.94
N ILE A 118 -20.58 27.05 -32.07
CA ILE A 118 -21.28 28.35 -32.04
C ILE A 118 -22.16 28.53 -33.27
N THR A 119 -21.71 28.10 -34.45
CA THR A 119 -22.50 28.27 -35.69
C THR A 119 -23.74 27.38 -35.67
N TYR A 120 -23.59 26.10 -35.31
CA TYR A 120 -24.65 25.12 -35.51
C TYR A 120 -25.47 24.82 -34.26
N SER A 121 -24.89 24.85 -33.07
CA SER A 121 -25.62 24.49 -31.85
C SER A 121 -26.28 25.69 -31.17
N LYS A 122 -25.65 26.87 -31.20
CA LYS A 122 -26.15 28.05 -30.47
C LYS A 122 -27.60 28.40 -30.84
N PRO A 123 -27.99 28.48 -32.14
CA PRO A 123 -29.38 28.77 -32.49
C PRO A 123 -30.37 27.72 -31.98
N ILE A 124 -29.98 26.43 -32.03
CA ILE A 124 -30.81 25.32 -31.54
C ILE A 124 -31.00 25.42 -30.03
N VAL A 125 -29.91 25.66 -29.28
CA VAL A 125 -29.94 25.78 -27.82
C VAL A 125 -30.77 27.00 -27.39
N GLU A 126 -30.63 28.14 -28.07
CA GLU A 126 -31.43 29.35 -27.81
C GLU A 126 -32.93 29.10 -28.08
N LEU A 127 -33.27 28.40 -29.15
CA LEU A 127 -34.65 28.02 -29.45
C LEU A 127 -35.20 27.06 -28.39
N LEU A 128 -34.47 26.00 -28.02
CA LEU A 128 -34.91 25.03 -27.01
C LEU A 128 -35.04 25.63 -25.60
N ASN A 129 -34.26 26.67 -25.27
CA ASN A 129 -34.37 27.41 -24.00
C ASN A 129 -35.50 28.45 -24.00
N ASN A 130 -36.21 28.66 -25.12
CA ASN A 130 -37.33 29.57 -25.15
C ASN A 130 -38.47 29.09 -24.24
N ALA A 131 -39.12 30.01 -23.53
CA ALA A 131 -40.22 29.74 -22.60
C ALA A 131 -41.33 28.84 -23.19
N VAL A 132 -41.56 28.94 -24.50
CA VAL A 132 -42.55 28.11 -25.21
C VAL A 132 -42.22 26.61 -25.12
N PHE A 133 -40.98 26.19 -24.91
CA PHE A 133 -40.59 24.77 -24.87
C PHE A 133 -40.22 24.22 -23.48
N VAL A 134 -40.02 25.09 -22.48
CA VAL A 134 -39.40 24.77 -21.16
C VAL A 134 -40.03 23.59 -20.42
N LEU A 135 -41.34 23.38 -20.51
CA LEU A 135 -42.04 22.36 -19.71
C LEU A 135 -41.89 20.92 -20.22
N ASP A 136 -41.41 20.70 -21.45
CA ASP A 136 -41.41 19.36 -22.08
C ASP A 136 -40.10 18.99 -22.77
N THR A 137 -39.00 19.72 -22.55
CA THR A 137 -37.74 19.51 -23.30
C THR A 137 -37.22 18.09 -23.10
N PRO A 138 -37.24 17.23 -24.15
CA PRO A 138 -36.67 15.91 -24.05
C PRO A 138 -35.15 16.04 -23.93
N ASP A 139 -34.53 15.26 -23.03
CA ASP A 139 -33.07 15.18 -22.88
C ASP A 139 -32.41 16.47 -22.35
N MET A 140 -32.91 16.98 -21.22
CA MET A 140 -32.37 18.17 -20.53
C MET A 140 -30.86 18.13 -20.29
N ALA A 141 -30.30 16.95 -20.04
CA ALA A 141 -28.85 16.78 -19.86
C ALA A 141 -28.06 17.11 -21.14
N LEU A 142 -28.59 16.73 -22.32
CA LEU A 142 -27.98 17.08 -23.60
C LEU A 142 -28.06 18.58 -23.86
N LEU A 143 -29.20 19.21 -23.57
CA LEU A 143 -29.38 20.66 -23.69
C LEU A 143 -28.41 21.41 -22.77
N GLU A 144 -28.29 20.98 -21.50
CA GLU A 144 -27.35 21.56 -20.54
C GLU A 144 -25.90 21.41 -21.02
N LYS A 145 -25.49 20.22 -21.48
CA LYS A 145 -24.15 19.99 -22.02
C LYS A 145 -23.80 20.97 -23.14
N TRP A 146 -24.71 21.14 -24.11
CA TRP A 146 -24.48 22.04 -25.24
C TRP A 146 -24.55 23.52 -24.85
N SER A 147 -25.41 23.88 -23.90
CA SER A 147 -25.44 25.22 -23.32
C SER A 147 -24.12 25.54 -22.62
N THR A 148 -23.62 24.66 -21.76
CA THR A 148 -22.32 24.81 -21.08
C THR A 148 -21.17 24.86 -22.07
N LEU A 149 -21.15 24.01 -23.11
CA LEU A 149 -20.14 24.06 -24.17
C LEU A 149 -20.12 25.42 -24.88
N ASN A 150 -21.29 25.93 -25.28
CA ASN A 150 -21.38 27.24 -25.93
C ASN A 150 -20.91 28.37 -25.01
N ASN A 151 -21.30 28.34 -23.74
CA ASN A 151 -20.87 29.31 -22.74
C ASN A 151 -19.35 29.28 -22.51
N ASP A 152 -18.77 28.08 -22.37
CA ASP A 152 -17.33 27.87 -22.20
C ASP A 152 -16.54 28.45 -23.39
N LEU A 153 -17.02 28.24 -24.62
CA LEU A 153 -16.41 28.77 -25.84
C LEU A 153 -16.53 30.29 -25.95
N VAL A 154 -17.67 30.87 -25.57
CA VAL A 154 -17.88 32.32 -25.53
C VAL A 154 -16.99 32.97 -24.47
N ASP A 155 -16.89 32.36 -23.28
CA ASP A 155 -16.00 32.82 -22.21
C ASP A 155 -14.53 32.78 -22.63
N TYR A 156 -14.13 31.74 -23.38
CA TYR A 156 -12.80 31.66 -23.99
C TYR A 156 -12.53 32.77 -25.01
N GLN A 157 -13.48 33.05 -25.92
CA GLN A 157 -13.37 34.16 -26.88
C GLN A 157 -13.24 35.52 -26.17
N LYS A 158 -13.95 35.70 -25.05
CA LYS A 158 -13.88 36.90 -24.19
C LYS A 158 -12.65 36.93 -23.28
N LYS A 159 -11.78 35.92 -23.32
CA LYS A 159 -10.60 35.77 -22.46
C LYS A 159 -10.93 35.86 -20.97
N LYS A 160 -12.10 35.38 -20.56
CA LYS A 160 -12.50 35.36 -19.15
C LYS A 160 -11.57 34.41 -18.39
N ALA A 161 -10.96 34.90 -17.31
CA ALA A 161 -10.02 34.10 -16.52
C ALA A 161 -10.69 32.85 -15.93
N GLY A 162 -9.97 31.73 -15.91
CA GLY A 162 -10.41 30.48 -15.27
C GLY A 162 -11.49 29.69 -16.01
N ASN A 163 -11.81 30.03 -17.27
CA ASN A 163 -12.75 29.24 -18.07
C ASN A 163 -12.21 27.80 -18.32
N SER A 164 -13.12 26.87 -18.59
CA SER A 164 -12.80 25.44 -18.70
C SER A 164 -11.81 25.12 -19.84
N VAL A 165 -11.85 25.87 -20.94
CA VAL A 165 -10.91 25.73 -22.07
C VAL A 165 -9.49 26.11 -21.62
N MET A 166 -9.33 27.26 -20.97
CA MET A 166 -8.03 27.70 -20.45
C MET A 166 -7.48 26.75 -19.38
N ASN A 167 -8.36 26.18 -18.55
CA ASN A 167 -7.94 25.20 -17.55
C ASN A 167 -7.42 23.92 -18.21
N LEU A 168 -8.13 23.39 -19.21
CA LEU A 168 -7.69 22.24 -20.00
C LEU A 168 -6.35 22.52 -20.71
N GLU A 169 -6.24 23.67 -21.38
CA GLU A 169 -4.99 24.07 -22.05
C GLU A 169 -3.84 24.22 -21.06
N SER A 170 -4.07 24.83 -19.90
CA SER A 170 -3.05 24.97 -18.85
C SER A 170 -2.61 23.60 -18.35
N PHE A 171 -3.56 22.69 -18.08
CA PHE A 171 -3.27 21.33 -17.65
C PHE A 171 -2.40 20.61 -18.68
N ILE A 172 -2.80 20.59 -19.96
CA ILE A 172 -2.06 19.84 -20.99
C ILE A 172 -0.69 20.48 -21.26
N LEU A 173 -0.60 21.81 -21.34
CA LEU A 173 0.63 22.52 -21.69
C LEU A 173 1.63 22.61 -20.53
N LYS A 174 1.18 22.47 -19.29
CA LYS A 174 2.03 22.60 -18.09
C LYS A 174 1.97 21.34 -17.25
N ASP A 175 0.86 21.13 -16.56
CA ASP A 175 0.78 20.20 -15.44
C ASP A 175 1.05 18.76 -15.89
N ALA A 176 0.40 18.33 -16.98
CA ALA A 176 0.56 17.00 -17.57
C ALA A 176 2.01 16.66 -17.93
N ASN A 177 2.81 17.65 -18.36
CA ASN A 177 4.21 17.46 -18.71
C ASN A 177 5.14 17.29 -17.51
N THR A 178 4.67 17.61 -16.30
CA THR A 178 5.46 17.47 -15.06
C THR A 178 5.11 16.19 -14.29
N ILE A 179 4.16 15.40 -14.79
CA ILE A 179 3.76 14.15 -14.17
C ILE A 179 4.79 13.08 -14.52
N THR A 180 5.26 12.37 -13.50
CA THR A 180 6.18 11.23 -13.60
C THR A 180 5.61 10.05 -12.79
N PHE A 181 6.15 8.85 -12.93
CA PHE A 181 5.71 7.73 -12.09
C PHE A 181 5.94 7.96 -10.59
N GLU A 182 6.97 8.73 -10.23
CA GLU A 182 7.29 9.06 -8.83
C GLU A 182 6.25 9.99 -8.19
N ASN A 183 5.70 10.93 -8.94
CA ASN A 183 4.78 11.95 -8.41
C ASN A 183 3.32 11.76 -8.87
N CYS A 184 3.03 10.71 -9.63
CA CYS A 184 1.76 10.54 -10.32
C CYS A 184 0.56 10.58 -9.38
N PHE A 185 0.60 9.80 -8.29
CA PHE A 185 -0.51 9.71 -7.34
C PHE A 185 -0.69 10.98 -6.50
N ASN A 186 0.33 11.85 -6.45
CA ASN A 186 0.22 13.17 -5.82
C ASN A 186 -0.40 14.20 -6.76
N LYS A 187 -0.14 14.09 -8.07
CA LYS A 187 -0.62 15.03 -9.09
C LYS A 187 -1.97 14.65 -9.70
N VAL A 188 -2.33 13.36 -9.66
CA VAL A 188 -3.56 12.83 -10.24
C VAL A 188 -4.30 12.00 -9.21
N SER A 189 -5.54 12.39 -8.90
CA SER A 189 -6.36 11.73 -7.88
C SER A 189 -7.67 11.18 -8.46
N LEU A 190 -8.14 10.06 -7.90
CA LEU A 190 -9.44 9.45 -8.24
C LEU A 190 -10.62 10.40 -8.01
N LYS A 191 -10.50 11.31 -7.04
CA LYS A 191 -11.55 12.30 -6.73
C LYS A 191 -11.79 13.27 -7.89
N ASN A 192 -10.73 13.69 -8.57
CA ASN A 192 -10.84 14.59 -9.72
C ASN A 192 -11.51 13.88 -10.91
N VAL A 193 -11.18 12.59 -11.09
CA VAL A 193 -11.70 11.74 -12.16
C VAL A 193 -13.19 11.39 -11.97
N ALA A 194 -13.66 11.21 -10.74
CA ALA A 194 -15.03 10.77 -10.45
C ALA A 194 -16.07 11.90 -10.32
N GLN A 195 -15.65 13.17 -10.44
CA GLN A 195 -16.56 14.31 -10.27
C GLN A 195 -17.45 14.48 -11.50
N GLU A 196 -18.78 14.44 -11.31
CA GLU A 196 -19.73 14.75 -12.39
C GLU A 196 -19.58 16.20 -12.88
N THR A 197 -19.72 16.40 -14.19
CA THR A 197 -19.64 17.71 -14.82
C THR A 197 -20.42 17.74 -16.13
N SER A 198 -21.12 18.86 -16.39
CA SER A 198 -21.71 19.14 -17.70
C SER A 198 -20.73 19.83 -18.66
N SER A 199 -19.53 20.22 -18.21
CA SER A 199 -18.50 20.84 -19.06
C SER A 199 -17.77 19.82 -19.93
N TYR A 200 -17.81 20.05 -21.23
CA TYR A 200 -17.14 19.24 -22.23
C TYR A 200 -15.61 19.19 -22.03
N PHE A 201 -14.98 20.33 -21.78
CA PHE A 201 -13.52 20.42 -21.61
C PHE A 201 -13.04 19.77 -20.32
N LYS A 202 -13.83 19.90 -19.24
CA LYS A 202 -13.53 19.21 -17.99
C LYS A 202 -13.65 17.69 -18.13
N THR A 203 -14.64 17.21 -18.90
CA THR A 203 -14.76 15.78 -19.24
C THR A 203 -13.51 15.26 -19.96
N ILE A 204 -12.96 16.03 -20.90
CA ILE A 204 -11.70 15.68 -21.59
C ILE A 204 -10.54 15.62 -20.59
N GLN A 205 -10.40 16.63 -19.72
CA GLN A 205 -9.34 16.64 -18.71
C GLN A 205 -9.40 15.40 -17.81
N GLN A 206 -10.60 15.07 -17.31
CA GLN A 206 -10.82 13.89 -16.47
C GLN A 206 -10.48 12.58 -17.20
N LYS A 207 -10.78 12.47 -18.49
CA LYS A 207 -10.38 11.31 -19.30
C LYS A 207 -8.85 11.19 -19.37
N ILE A 208 -8.14 12.29 -19.59
CA ILE A 208 -6.66 12.31 -19.62
C ILE A 208 -6.10 11.90 -18.25
N GLU A 209 -6.57 12.52 -17.17
CA GLU A 209 -6.19 12.21 -15.80
C GLU A 209 -6.44 10.73 -15.47
N ASN A 210 -7.59 10.17 -15.84
CA ASN A 210 -7.90 8.76 -15.63
C ASN A 210 -6.92 7.84 -16.38
N ASN A 211 -6.57 8.16 -17.62
CA ASN A 211 -5.64 7.37 -18.42
C ASN A 211 -4.23 7.39 -17.79
N ILE A 212 -3.78 8.57 -17.34
CA ILE A 212 -2.51 8.73 -16.61
C ILE A 212 -2.53 7.90 -15.33
N TYR A 213 -3.57 8.06 -14.51
CA TYR A 213 -3.73 7.34 -13.25
C TYR A 213 -3.69 5.81 -13.44
N ASN A 214 -4.42 5.30 -14.43
CA ASN A 214 -4.42 3.87 -14.74
C ASN A 214 -3.05 3.38 -15.21
N ARG A 215 -2.34 4.16 -16.03
CA ARG A 215 -0.98 3.83 -16.43
C ARG A 215 -0.02 3.78 -15.24
N CYS A 216 -0.12 4.73 -14.31
CA CYS A 216 0.68 4.74 -13.09
C CYS A 216 0.39 3.51 -12.22
N LYS A 217 -0.89 3.11 -12.08
CA LYS A 217 -1.25 1.86 -11.37
C LYS A 217 -0.61 0.62 -12.00
N VAL A 218 -0.58 0.52 -13.32
CA VAL A 218 0.07 -0.59 -14.01
C VAL A 218 1.57 -0.62 -13.73
N ASN A 219 2.23 0.55 -13.71
CA ASN A 219 3.65 0.63 -13.39
C ASN A 219 3.93 0.30 -11.92
N ALA A 220 3.18 0.89 -10.98
CA ALA A 220 3.33 0.65 -9.55
C ALA A 220 3.16 -0.84 -9.21
N ALA A 221 2.15 -1.49 -9.81
CA ALA A 221 1.99 -2.94 -9.74
C ALA A 221 3.23 -3.71 -10.22
N LYS A 222 3.85 -3.30 -11.34
CA LYS A 222 5.07 -3.95 -11.83
C LYS A 222 6.23 -3.75 -10.86
N THR A 223 6.41 -2.54 -10.34
CA THR A 223 7.45 -2.20 -9.36
C THR A 223 7.30 -3.04 -8.09
N ALA A 224 6.10 -3.10 -7.51
CA ALA A 224 5.83 -3.89 -6.31
C ALA A 224 6.21 -5.38 -6.46
N ILE A 225 5.96 -5.97 -7.64
CA ILE A 225 6.35 -7.35 -7.94
C ILE A 225 7.88 -7.50 -7.97
N GLU A 226 8.60 -6.57 -8.59
CA GLU A 226 10.07 -6.63 -8.68
C GLU A 226 10.75 -6.35 -7.33
N ASP A 227 10.21 -5.41 -6.55
CA ASP A 227 10.71 -5.14 -5.19
C ASP A 227 10.52 -6.37 -4.30
N TYR A 228 9.36 -7.03 -4.38
CA TYR A 228 9.13 -8.27 -3.66
C TYR A 228 10.06 -9.41 -4.09
N LYS A 229 10.31 -9.57 -5.39
CA LYS A 229 11.29 -10.57 -5.89
C LYS A 229 12.70 -10.31 -5.35
N THR A 230 13.11 -9.04 -5.32
CA THR A 230 14.41 -8.63 -4.78
C THR A 230 14.49 -8.94 -3.28
N LEU A 231 13.45 -8.56 -2.52
CA LEU A 231 13.35 -8.83 -1.09
C LEU A 231 13.37 -10.33 -0.78
N SER A 232 12.52 -11.12 -1.45
CA SER A 232 12.39 -12.56 -1.21
C SER A 232 13.67 -13.31 -1.57
N SER A 233 14.34 -12.92 -2.67
CA SER A 233 15.64 -13.48 -3.04
C SER A 233 16.71 -13.14 -2.00
N TYR A 234 16.76 -11.90 -1.52
CA TYR A 234 17.68 -11.51 -0.46
C TYR A 234 17.44 -12.32 0.82
N PHE A 235 16.17 -12.44 1.24
CA PHE A 235 15.80 -13.20 2.44
C PHE A 235 16.24 -14.66 2.35
N ASN A 236 15.90 -15.35 1.25
CA ASN A 236 16.20 -16.77 1.07
C ASN A 236 17.70 -17.04 0.98
N ASN A 237 18.48 -16.11 0.43
CA ASN A 237 19.92 -16.30 0.27
C ASN A 237 20.73 -15.94 1.53
N ASN A 238 20.25 -15.00 2.35
CA ASN A 238 21.04 -14.45 3.45
C ASN A 238 20.49 -14.78 4.84
N LEU A 239 19.17 -14.91 4.99
CA LEU A 239 18.50 -15.05 6.30
C LEU A 239 17.93 -16.45 6.52
N ALA A 240 17.30 -17.04 5.51
CA ALA A 240 16.61 -18.31 5.64
C ALA A 240 17.57 -19.42 6.14
N GLY A 241 17.11 -20.18 7.14
CA GLY A 241 17.89 -21.25 7.74
C GLY A 241 18.95 -20.81 8.77
N LYS A 242 19.14 -19.50 8.97
CA LYS A 242 19.98 -18.95 10.05
C LYS A 242 19.11 -18.47 11.21
N PHE A 243 19.52 -18.68 12.45
CA PHE A 243 18.78 -18.13 13.59
C PHE A 243 18.80 -16.58 13.54
N PRO A 244 17.68 -15.86 13.78
CA PRO A 244 16.37 -16.35 14.27
C PRO A 244 15.35 -16.79 13.21
N PHE A 245 15.71 -16.82 11.93
CA PHE A 245 14.86 -17.21 10.79
C PHE A 245 15.04 -18.69 10.37
N ALA A 246 15.50 -19.53 11.30
CA ALA A 246 15.58 -20.97 11.11
C ALA A 246 14.29 -21.66 11.54
N ASN A 247 13.96 -22.80 10.94
CA ASN A 247 12.79 -23.59 11.30
C ASN A 247 12.80 -24.09 12.76
N ASN A 248 13.98 -24.26 13.34
CA ASN A 248 14.18 -24.71 14.70
C ASN A 248 15.21 -23.83 15.39
N VAL A 249 15.12 -23.75 16.71
CA VAL A 249 16.10 -23.05 17.54
C VAL A 249 17.19 -24.04 17.92
N ASN A 250 18.45 -23.69 17.63
CA ASN A 250 19.59 -24.55 17.96
C ASN A 250 19.89 -24.50 19.47
N ASP A 251 19.95 -25.68 20.11
CA ASP A 251 20.19 -25.87 21.54
C ASP A 251 21.67 -26.04 21.92
N THR A 252 22.59 -25.88 20.97
CA THR A 252 24.03 -25.91 21.23
C THR A 252 24.55 -24.65 21.93
N THR A 253 25.68 -24.79 22.65
CA THR A 253 26.37 -23.66 23.29
C THR A 253 26.69 -22.54 22.32
N MET A 254 27.29 -22.89 21.17
CA MET A 254 27.54 -21.99 20.05
C MET A 254 26.65 -22.35 18.88
N ALA A 255 25.88 -21.39 18.37
CA ALA A 255 25.23 -21.56 17.08
C ALA A 255 26.22 -21.15 15.98
N SER A 256 26.42 -22.03 14.99
CA SER A 256 27.33 -21.80 13.86
C SER A 256 26.68 -21.05 12.69
N ASN A 257 25.37 -20.85 12.73
CA ASN A 257 24.60 -20.27 11.63
C ASN A 257 23.54 -19.29 12.15
N GLU A 258 23.97 -18.07 12.43
CA GLU A 258 23.11 -16.99 12.92
C GLU A 258 23.24 -15.76 12.01
N VAL A 259 22.16 -14.99 11.92
CA VAL A 259 22.10 -13.77 11.09
C VAL A 259 22.92 -12.65 11.73
N SER A 260 23.68 -11.93 10.92
CA SER A 260 24.40 -10.72 11.34
C SER A 260 23.49 -9.48 11.44
N GLU A 261 23.89 -8.50 12.24
CA GLU A 261 23.21 -7.19 12.32
C GLU A 261 23.08 -6.52 10.94
N GLN A 262 24.13 -6.57 10.12
CA GLN A 262 24.13 -5.97 8.78
C GLN A 262 23.16 -6.67 7.83
N GLU A 263 23.07 -8.00 7.88
CA GLU A 263 22.14 -8.76 7.06
C GLU A 263 20.68 -8.41 7.38
N ILE A 264 20.35 -8.21 8.66
CA ILE A 264 19.02 -7.73 9.10
C ILE A 264 18.75 -6.31 8.63
N LYS A 265 19.72 -5.39 8.78
CA LYS A 265 19.57 -4.00 8.33
C LYS A 265 19.29 -3.95 6.82
N ASN A 266 20.10 -4.63 6.02
CA ASN A 266 19.93 -4.72 4.58
C ASN A 266 18.55 -5.29 4.20
N PHE A 267 18.11 -6.36 4.86
CA PHE A 267 16.78 -6.93 4.63
C PHE A 267 15.68 -5.90 4.90
N PHE A 268 15.74 -5.20 6.03
CA PHE A 268 14.69 -4.23 6.37
C PHE A 268 14.75 -2.93 5.56
N THR A 269 15.90 -2.58 4.98
CA THR A 269 15.98 -1.52 3.96
C THR A 269 15.23 -1.91 2.69
N LEU A 270 15.38 -3.14 2.21
CA LEU A 270 14.59 -3.65 1.08
C LEU A 270 13.10 -3.74 1.44
N PHE A 271 12.81 -4.16 2.66
CA PHE A 271 11.43 -4.29 3.16
C PHE A 271 10.68 -2.96 3.15
N ASP A 272 11.36 -1.85 3.46
CA ASP A 272 10.75 -0.51 3.50
C ASP A 272 10.30 0.01 2.13
N ASN A 273 10.82 -0.57 1.04
CA ASN A 273 10.38 -0.23 -0.31
C ASN A 273 9.15 -1.04 -0.75
N ILE A 274 8.75 -2.07 -0.01
CA ILE A 274 7.58 -2.86 -0.36
C ILE A 274 6.30 -2.07 -0.12
N SER A 275 5.37 -2.18 -1.07
CA SER A 275 4.00 -1.69 -0.96
C SER A 275 3.00 -2.86 -0.82
N PRO A 276 2.68 -3.32 0.41
CA PRO A 276 1.79 -4.47 0.60
C PRO A 276 0.38 -4.27 0.03
N GLU A 277 -0.10 -3.02 0.00
CA GLU A 277 -1.41 -2.68 -0.58
C GLU A 277 -1.47 -2.94 -2.09
N GLU A 278 -0.39 -2.62 -2.80
CA GLU A 278 -0.28 -2.83 -4.25
C GLU A 278 -0.24 -4.34 -4.56
N LEU A 279 0.55 -5.10 -3.79
CA LEU A 279 0.60 -6.56 -3.88
C LEU A 279 -0.77 -7.20 -3.56
N SER A 280 -1.45 -6.72 -2.52
CA SER A 280 -2.80 -7.18 -2.15
C SER A 280 -3.83 -6.90 -3.24
N THR A 281 -3.74 -5.72 -3.88
CA THR A 281 -4.61 -5.37 -5.01
C THR A 281 -4.38 -6.29 -6.21
N LEU A 282 -3.12 -6.65 -6.49
CA LEU A 282 -2.79 -7.61 -7.54
C LEU A 282 -3.29 -9.02 -7.25
N ASN A 283 -3.34 -9.41 -5.98
CA ASN A 283 -3.81 -10.73 -5.56
C ASN A 283 -5.29 -10.97 -5.87
N LYS A 284 -6.12 -9.92 -5.99
CA LYS A 284 -7.57 -10.03 -6.28
C LYS A 284 -7.85 -10.82 -7.57
N ASN A 285 -6.98 -10.66 -8.57
CA ASN A 285 -7.13 -11.34 -9.87
C ASN A 285 -6.46 -12.73 -9.89
N LYS A 286 -5.82 -13.15 -8.78
CA LYS A 286 -5.11 -14.44 -8.61
C LYS A 286 -4.11 -14.76 -9.72
N ILE A 287 -3.54 -13.73 -10.36
CA ILE A 287 -2.60 -13.84 -11.49
C ILE A 287 -1.27 -14.46 -11.05
N TYR A 288 -0.87 -14.25 -9.80
CA TYR A 288 0.38 -14.79 -9.26
C TYR A 288 0.08 -15.97 -8.32
N ALA A 289 0.88 -17.03 -8.40
CA ALA A 289 0.91 -18.11 -7.42
C ALA A 289 1.65 -17.65 -6.15
N ASN A 290 1.32 -18.26 -5.01
CA ASN A 290 1.92 -18.05 -3.70
C ASN A 290 1.80 -16.62 -3.13
N MET A 291 0.89 -15.81 -3.67
CA MET A 291 0.75 -14.41 -3.27
C MET A 291 0.16 -14.26 -1.86
N ASP A 292 -0.72 -15.17 -1.44
CA ASP A 292 -1.26 -15.17 -0.06
C ASP A 292 -0.15 -15.46 0.97
N GLU A 293 0.70 -16.44 0.67
CA GLU A 293 1.87 -16.78 1.48
C GLU A 293 2.88 -15.64 1.49
N ALA A 294 3.08 -14.96 0.35
CA ALA A 294 3.94 -13.79 0.25
C ALA A 294 3.45 -12.65 1.15
N LEU A 295 2.15 -12.37 1.15
CA LEU A 295 1.54 -11.37 2.03
C LEU A 295 1.66 -11.77 3.51
N SER A 296 1.48 -13.06 3.84
CA SER A 296 1.70 -13.56 5.20
C SER A 296 3.16 -13.45 5.64
N PHE A 297 4.11 -13.72 4.73
CA PHE A 297 5.53 -13.50 4.96
C PHE A 297 5.81 -12.02 5.29
N LEU A 298 5.27 -11.08 4.51
CA LEU A 298 5.43 -9.65 4.77
C LEU A 298 4.84 -9.21 6.11
N GLN A 299 3.69 -9.77 6.51
CA GLN A 299 3.08 -9.51 7.82
C GLN A 299 3.97 -10.01 8.96
N ASN A 300 4.52 -11.22 8.85
CA ASN A 300 5.43 -11.77 9.86
C ASN A 300 6.73 -10.95 9.92
N ALA A 301 7.28 -10.54 8.76
CA ALA A 301 8.46 -9.67 8.70
C ALA A 301 8.20 -8.29 9.34
N ALA A 302 7.02 -7.70 9.13
CA ALA A 302 6.61 -6.46 9.80
C ALA A 302 6.56 -6.62 11.32
N ALA A 303 5.99 -7.72 11.81
CA ALA A 303 5.93 -8.02 13.25
C ALA A 303 7.33 -8.22 13.85
N VAL A 304 8.25 -8.87 13.11
CA VAL A 304 9.66 -8.99 13.52
C VAL A 304 10.33 -7.62 13.56
N LYS A 305 10.12 -6.77 12.55
CA LYS A 305 10.66 -5.40 12.53
C LYS A 305 10.21 -4.59 13.73
N GLU A 306 8.91 -4.63 14.03
CA GLU A 306 8.34 -3.95 15.19
C GLU A 306 8.93 -4.48 16.50
N PHE A 307 9.04 -5.80 16.64
CA PHE A 307 9.64 -6.43 17.81
C PHE A 307 11.09 -5.98 18.03
N LEU A 308 11.93 -6.02 16.99
CA LEU A 308 13.32 -5.59 17.07
C LEU A 308 13.42 -4.09 17.41
N ASN A 309 12.62 -3.24 16.75
CA ASN A 309 12.60 -1.80 17.03
C ASN A 309 12.08 -1.45 18.44
N THR A 310 11.26 -2.33 19.04
CA THR A 310 10.68 -2.11 20.37
C THR A 310 11.63 -2.50 21.49
N TYR A 311 12.44 -3.54 21.27
CA TYR A 311 13.21 -4.20 22.33
C TYR A 311 14.73 -4.19 22.11
N PHE A 312 15.22 -4.25 20.87
CA PHE A 312 16.64 -4.39 20.52
C PHE A 312 17.21 -3.07 20.00
N ILE A 313 17.44 -2.12 20.92
CA ILE A 313 17.73 -0.73 20.58
C ILE A 313 19.14 -0.35 21.05
N PRO A 314 19.92 0.34 20.22
CA PRO A 314 21.22 0.82 20.64
C PRO A 314 21.08 2.02 21.59
N GLN A 315 21.96 2.15 22.59
CA GLN A 315 21.93 3.27 23.55
C GLN A 315 22.37 4.59 22.90
N LYS A 316 23.31 4.51 21.96
CA LYS A 316 23.73 5.59 21.08
C LYS A 316 23.69 5.11 19.64
N GLN A 317 23.59 6.02 18.67
CA GLN A 317 23.44 5.68 17.26
C GLN A 317 24.57 4.80 16.69
N THR A 318 25.76 4.83 17.30
CA THR A 318 26.94 4.05 16.90
C THR A 318 27.08 2.72 17.64
N ASP A 319 26.26 2.47 18.67
CA ASP A 319 26.35 1.26 19.47
C ASP A 319 25.65 0.10 18.77
N SER A 320 26.08 -1.12 19.07
CA SER A 320 25.31 -2.31 18.69
C SER A 320 23.95 -2.35 19.41
N PRO A 321 22.91 -2.92 18.77
CA PRO A 321 21.60 -3.04 19.38
C PRO A 321 21.68 -3.87 20.67
N GLY A 322 20.86 -3.51 21.65
CA GLY A 322 20.83 -4.19 22.93
C GLY A 322 19.44 -4.22 23.54
N LEU A 323 19.24 -5.16 24.46
CA LEU A 323 18.01 -5.39 25.19
C LEU A 323 18.21 -4.96 26.65
N ASP A 324 17.50 -3.94 27.09
CA ASP A 324 17.37 -3.66 28.52
C ASP A 324 16.29 -4.57 29.10
N PHE A 325 16.51 -5.14 30.28
CA PHE A 325 15.56 -6.05 30.90
C PHE A 325 15.62 -6.02 32.43
N GLU A 326 14.56 -6.54 33.03
CA GLU A 326 14.51 -6.94 34.43
C GLU A 326 14.47 -8.46 34.55
N VAL A 327 15.33 -9.03 35.37
CA VAL A 327 15.33 -10.45 35.70
C VAL A 327 14.77 -10.66 37.12
N GLN A 328 13.80 -11.55 37.25
CA GLN A 328 13.29 -12.05 38.52
C GLN A 328 13.67 -13.52 38.63
N PHE A 329 14.50 -13.85 39.61
CA PHE A 329 14.84 -15.23 39.94
C PHE A 329 13.77 -15.84 40.83
N ARG A 330 13.59 -17.16 40.74
CA ARG A 330 12.54 -17.90 41.46
C ARG A 330 11.14 -17.33 41.20
N ALA A 331 10.85 -17.04 39.93
CA ALA A 331 9.66 -16.27 39.55
C ALA A 331 8.33 -17.04 39.67
N ASN A 332 8.38 -18.36 39.89
CA ASN A 332 7.20 -19.22 39.98
C ASN A 332 7.40 -20.33 41.02
N GLU A 333 7.65 -19.93 42.27
CA GLU A 333 7.94 -20.86 43.38
C GLU A 333 6.89 -21.95 43.56
N PHE A 334 5.62 -21.64 43.27
CA PHE A 334 4.52 -22.60 43.40
C PHE A 334 4.68 -23.83 42.48
N ASN A 335 5.27 -23.65 41.29
CA ASN A 335 5.48 -24.74 40.34
C ASN A 335 6.91 -25.30 40.38
N GLU A 336 7.80 -24.75 41.21
CA GLU A 336 9.18 -25.22 41.36
C GLU A 336 9.22 -26.64 41.93
N VAL A 337 10.25 -27.39 41.55
CA VAL A 337 10.56 -28.69 42.13
C VAL A 337 12.04 -28.69 42.48
N TYR A 338 12.37 -28.97 43.74
CA TYR A 338 13.72 -28.90 44.30
C TYR A 338 14.41 -27.53 44.18
N GLY A 339 13.68 -26.47 43.85
CA GLY A 339 14.21 -25.10 43.77
C GLY A 339 14.77 -24.58 45.10
N GLN A 340 14.24 -25.07 46.23
CA GLN A 340 14.72 -24.75 47.58
C GLN A 340 16.14 -25.26 47.87
N LEU A 341 16.67 -26.19 47.08
CA LEU A 341 18.04 -26.69 47.22
C LEU A 341 19.08 -25.78 46.53
N VAL A 342 18.62 -24.82 45.72
CA VAL A 342 19.47 -23.87 45.00
C VAL A 342 19.75 -22.65 45.87
N ILE A 343 21.00 -22.51 46.31
CA ILE A 343 21.44 -21.45 47.22
C ILE A 343 21.92 -20.18 46.51
N ASN A 344 22.24 -20.26 45.21
CA ASN A 344 22.57 -19.09 44.40
C ASN A 344 22.05 -19.26 42.97
N TRP A 345 21.45 -18.17 42.47
CA TRP A 345 20.89 -18.05 41.13
C TRP A 345 21.58 -16.86 40.47
N GLY A 346 22.05 -17.06 39.24
CA GLY A 346 22.79 -16.05 38.51
C GLY A 346 22.44 -16.04 37.03
N LEU A 347 22.52 -14.85 36.44
CA LEU A 347 22.48 -14.60 35.01
C LEU A 347 23.73 -13.80 34.63
N VAL A 348 24.55 -14.36 33.76
CA VAL A 348 25.69 -13.68 33.14
C VAL A 348 25.26 -13.17 31.78
N VAL A 349 25.52 -11.89 31.52
CA VAL A 349 25.31 -11.24 30.23
C VAL A 349 26.55 -10.42 29.90
N GLY A 350 27.30 -10.84 28.88
CA GLY A 350 28.60 -10.25 28.55
C GLY A 350 29.56 -10.36 29.75
N SER A 351 30.03 -9.23 30.26
CA SER A 351 30.85 -9.14 31.48
C SER A 351 30.05 -8.93 32.78
N THR A 352 28.73 -8.77 32.68
CA THR A 352 27.87 -8.45 33.83
C THR A 352 27.32 -9.73 34.45
N THR A 353 27.46 -9.87 35.77
CA THR A 353 26.82 -10.95 36.55
C THR A 353 25.69 -10.38 37.39
N LEU A 354 24.48 -10.87 37.17
CA LEU A 354 23.27 -10.54 37.92
C LEU A 354 22.94 -11.71 38.84
N GLU A 355 23.00 -11.49 40.15
CA GLU A 355 22.63 -12.51 41.13
C GLU A 355 21.28 -12.21 41.77
N ARG A 356 20.64 -13.24 42.32
CA ARG A 356 19.39 -13.09 43.07
C ARG A 356 19.55 -12.11 44.24
N LYS A 357 18.70 -11.08 44.23
CA LYS A 357 18.45 -10.15 45.33
C LYS A 357 16.96 -10.19 45.70
N SER A 358 16.55 -9.42 46.72
CA SER A 358 15.12 -9.18 46.95
C SER A 358 14.56 -8.37 45.78
N GLY A 359 13.56 -8.91 45.06
CA GLY A 359 12.94 -8.27 43.90
C GLY A 359 13.63 -8.56 42.55
N SER A 360 13.31 -7.76 41.53
CA SER A 360 13.92 -7.84 40.19
C SER A 360 15.27 -7.12 40.14
N VAL A 361 16.17 -7.62 39.29
CA VAL A 361 17.48 -7.00 39.02
C VAL A 361 17.52 -6.54 37.58
N LYS A 362 18.02 -5.33 37.34
CA LYS A 362 18.13 -4.76 35.99
C LYS A 362 19.40 -5.23 35.31
N GLY A 363 19.30 -5.52 34.01
CA GLY A 363 20.41 -5.92 33.16
C GLY A 363 20.27 -5.33 31.76
N ARG A 364 21.37 -5.37 31.03
CA ARG A 364 21.40 -5.06 29.60
C ARG A 364 22.20 -6.12 28.89
N TRP A 365 21.65 -6.62 27.79
CA TRP A 365 22.35 -7.47 26.83
C TRP A 365 22.67 -6.66 25.59
N GLN A 366 23.87 -6.79 25.06
CA GLN A 366 24.26 -6.24 23.78
C GLN A 366 24.43 -7.36 22.75
N TYR A 367 24.22 -7.04 21.49
CA TYR A 367 24.43 -7.97 20.40
C TYR A 367 25.81 -8.64 20.47
N GLY A 368 25.82 -9.98 20.48
CA GLY A 368 27.04 -10.78 20.64
C GLY A 368 27.47 -11.07 22.07
N ASP A 369 26.88 -10.44 23.10
CA ASP A 369 27.15 -10.80 24.49
C ASP A 369 26.82 -12.27 24.73
N VAL A 370 27.64 -12.97 25.51
CA VAL A 370 27.34 -14.32 25.99
C VAL A 370 26.22 -14.24 27.03
N THR A 371 25.29 -15.19 26.98
CA THR A 371 24.23 -15.33 27.99
C THR A 371 24.42 -16.65 28.72
N ALA A 372 24.51 -16.63 30.05
CA ALA A 372 24.56 -17.86 30.84
C ALA A 372 23.68 -17.82 32.10
N PHE A 373 22.88 -18.85 32.32
CA PHE A 373 22.10 -19.03 33.55
C PHE A 373 22.81 -20.03 34.45
N ALA A 374 23.09 -19.65 35.69
CA ALA A 374 23.81 -20.48 36.64
C ALA A 374 22.98 -20.71 37.92
N PHE A 375 22.89 -21.96 38.33
CA PHE A 375 22.18 -22.40 39.53
C PHE A 375 23.13 -23.21 40.39
N ARG A 376 23.39 -22.78 41.64
CA ARG A 376 24.33 -23.45 42.56
C ARG A 376 23.59 -24.12 43.70
N TRP A 377 23.87 -25.40 43.91
CA TRP A 377 23.39 -26.18 45.06
C TRP A 377 24.31 -26.02 46.25
N ALA A 378 23.77 -26.23 47.45
CA ALA A 378 24.58 -26.32 48.66
C ALA A 378 25.53 -27.52 48.58
N SER A 379 26.74 -27.40 49.15
CA SER A 379 27.74 -28.47 49.08
C SER A 379 27.33 -29.75 49.81
N ASP A 380 26.43 -29.61 50.78
CA ASP A 380 25.85 -30.65 51.62
C ASP A 380 24.42 -31.05 51.19
N ALA A 381 23.91 -30.51 50.07
CA ALA A 381 22.58 -30.89 49.59
C ALA A 381 22.54 -32.37 49.22
N ALA A 382 21.48 -33.07 49.67
CA ALA A 382 21.28 -34.50 49.43
C ALA A 382 21.13 -34.88 47.95
N LEU A 383 20.78 -33.91 47.09
CA LEU A 383 20.70 -34.05 45.65
C LEU A 383 21.60 -33.00 45.00
N GLN A 384 22.42 -33.42 44.05
CA GLN A 384 23.37 -32.59 43.31
C GLN A 384 23.10 -32.64 41.80
N PRO A 385 23.45 -31.58 41.05
CA PRO A 385 23.44 -31.60 39.59
C PRO A 385 24.30 -32.73 39.03
N LEU A 386 23.76 -33.46 38.07
CA LEU A 386 24.43 -34.62 37.49
C LEU A 386 25.56 -34.20 36.52
N ARG A 387 26.78 -34.72 36.72
CA ARG A 387 27.98 -34.24 36.01
C ARG A 387 28.18 -34.76 34.60
N THR A 388 27.68 -35.96 34.33
CA THR A 388 27.93 -36.72 33.10
C THR A 388 26.71 -36.80 32.20
N TYR A 389 25.71 -35.93 32.40
CA TYR A 389 24.42 -36.03 31.76
C TYR A 389 24.24 -34.92 30.72
N ASN A 390 24.48 -35.28 29.45
CA ASN A 390 24.31 -34.40 28.30
C ASN A 390 22.84 -34.40 27.87
N VAL A 391 21.99 -33.65 28.59
CA VAL A 391 20.60 -33.41 28.15
C VAL A 391 20.54 -32.41 27.00
N TYR A 392 21.45 -31.43 27.04
CA TYR A 392 21.59 -30.35 26.07
C TYR A 392 23.06 -29.97 25.93
N PRO A 393 23.57 -29.65 24.73
CA PRO A 393 24.97 -29.24 24.58
C PRO A 393 25.27 -27.92 25.32
N ALA A 394 24.27 -27.04 25.50
CA ALA A 394 24.41 -25.81 26.28
C ALA A 394 24.52 -26.03 27.82
N TYR A 395 24.26 -27.24 28.33
CA TYR A 395 24.27 -27.56 29.76
C TYR A 395 25.65 -28.03 30.22
N ILE A 396 26.21 -27.35 31.21
CA ILE A 396 27.50 -27.68 31.82
C ILE A 396 27.34 -27.72 33.33
N THR A 397 27.95 -28.71 33.98
CA THR A 397 28.03 -28.77 35.43
C THR A 397 29.45 -28.62 35.94
N THR A 398 29.65 -27.77 36.94
CA THR A 398 30.94 -27.61 37.61
C THR A 398 30.74 -27.12 39.03
N ASN A 399 31.48 -27.64 40.01
CA ASN A 399 31.46 -27.16 41.40
C ASN A 399 30.03 -26.99 41.99
N ASN A 400 29.19 -28.02 41.84
CA ASN A 400 27.78 -28.03 42.28
C ASN A 400 26.90 -26.96 41.62
N ARG A 401 27.32 -26.44 40.46
CA ARG A 401 26.55 -25.55 39.60
C ARG A 401 26.04 -26.29 38.38
N ALA A 402 24.80 -26.04 38.02
CA ALA A 402 24.26 -26.24 36.69
C ALA A 402 24.31 -24.92 35.93
N ILE A 403 24.89 -24.92 34.73
CA ILE A 403 25.09 -23.72 33.91
C ILE A 403 24.55 -23.99 32.51
N TYR A 404 23.66 -23.13 32.04
CA TYR A 404 23.18 -23.12 30.66
C TYR A 404 23.85 -21.96 29.93
N ILE A 405 24.70 -22.25 28.95
CA ILE A 405 25.52 -21.24 28.25
C ILE A 405 25.07 -21.12 26.81
N TYR A 406 24.80 -19.89 26.38
CA TYR A 406 24.45 -19.53 25.02
C TYR A 406 25.44 -18.47 24.52
N GLN A 407 26.04 -18.73 23.37
CA GLN A 407 27.02 -17.88 22.72
C GLN A 407 26.59 -17.54 21.29
N GLY A 408 27.12 -16.45 20.74
CA GLY A 408 26.79 -15.97 19.40
C GLY A 408 25.94 -14.71 19.42
N PRO A 409 25.74 -14.10 18.24
CA PRO A 409 25.10 -12.79 18.09
C PRO A 409 23.74 -12.65 18.76
N TRP A 410 22.95 -13.72 18.89
CA TRP A 410 21.59 -13.67 19.44
C TRP A 410 21.41 -14.48 20.72
N SER A 411 22.47 -14.65 21.51
CA SER A 411 22.50 -15.59 22.64
C SER A 411 21.33 -15.45 23.62
N LEU A 412 20.91 -14.23 23.98
CA LEU A 412 19.81 -14.03 24.92
C LEU A 412 18.46 -14.39 24.31
N LEU A 413 18.21 -13.99 23.06
CA LEU A 413 16.99 -14.37 22.35
C LEU A 413 16.90 -15.89 22.20
N ARG A 414 18.02 -16.55 21.86
CA ARG A 414 18.11 -18.01 21.77
C ARG A 414 17.82 -18.67 23.10
N ALA A 415 18.41 -18.18 24.19
CA ALA A 415 18.17 -18.67 25.53
C ALA A 415 16.70 -18.55 25.94
N ILE A 416 16.06 -17.41 25.64
CA ILE A 416 14.64 -17.20 25.90
C ILE A 416 13.79 -18.20 25.11
N MET A 417 14.02 -18.32 23.79
CA MET A 417 13.22 -19.19 22.94
C MET A 417 13.33 -20.67 23.30
N LEU A 418 14.51 -21.13 23.73
CA LEU A 418 14.72 -22.53 24.13
C LEU A 418 14.11 -22.89 25.48
N ASN A 419 14.07 -21.93 26.41
CA ASN A 419 13.66 -22.20 27.78
C ASN A 419 12.26 -21.64 28.10
N GLN A 420 11.42 -21.34 27.11
CA GLN A 420 10.07 -20.82 27.40
C GLN A 420 9.28 -21.82 28.24
N ALA A 421 8.74 -21.35 29.38
CA ALA A 421 7.87 -22.16 30.21
C ALA A 421 6.57 -22.50 29.47
N SER A 422 6.05 -23.71 29.69
CA SER A 422 4.76 -24.11 29.12
C SER A 422 3.59 -23.48 29.89
N LEU A 423 2.39 -23.45 29.28
CA LEU A 423 1.17 -23.06 30.00
C LEU A 423 0.90 -23.94 31.22
N LYS A 424 1.25 -25.24 31.15
CA LYS A 424 1.14 -26.19 32.29
C LYS A 424 2.09 -25.83 33.43
N SER A 425 3.19 -25.15 33.11
CA SER A 425 4.20 -24.69 34.06
C SER A 425 3.94 -23.26 34.56
N GLY A 426 2.77 -22.68 34.28
CA GLY A 426 2.37 -21.34 34.75
C GLY A 426 2.73 -20.18 33.83
N ALA A 427 3.13 -20.43 32.58
CA ALA A 427 3.27 -19.36 31.59
C ALA A 427 1.91 -18.75 31.23
N MET A 428 1.89 -17.45 30.94
CA MET A 428 0.69 -16.75 30.48
C MET A 428 0.57 -16.83 28.95
N PRO A 429 -0.63 -17.05 28.38
CA PRO A 429 -0.82 -17.05 26.93
C PRO A 429 -0.32 -15.74 26.30
N GLY A 430 0.59 -15.85 25.33
CA GLY A 430 1.15 -14.70 24.63
C GLY A 430 2.25 -13.93 25.37
N ASP A 431 2.70 -14.41 26.54
CA ASP A 431 3.85 -13.87 27.28
C ASP A 431 4.99 -14.89 27.27
N ASN A 432 6.11 -14.53 26.63
CA ASN A 432 7.32 -15.36 26.51
C ASN A 432 8.38 -15.01 27.57
N SER A 433 8.03 -14.25 28.61
CA SER A 433 8.98 -13.80 29.64
C SER A 433 9.34 -14.85 30.69
N LEU A 434 8.49 -15.86 30.95
CA LEU A 434 8.77 -16.90 31.95
C LEU A 434 9.59 -18.03 31.32
N LEU A 435 10.76 -18.30 31.92
CA LEU A 435 11.67 -19.35 31.51
C LEU A 435 11.66 -20.51 32.51
N GLU A 436 11.75 -21.74 32.01
CA GLU A 436 11.84 -22.98 32.76
C GLU A 436 13.16 -23.70 32.46
N PHE A 437 13.91 -24.02 33.50
CA PHE A 437 15.14 -24.80 33.41
C PHE A 437 14.97 -26.14 34.13
N ASN A 438 15.30 -27.22 33.44
CA ASN A 438 15.15 -28.60 33.92
C ASN A 438 16.52 -29.19 34.27
N VAL A 439 16.89 -29.16 35.55
CA VAL A 439 18.22 -29.58 36.02
C VAL A 439 18.17 -31.05 36.49
N PRO A 440 18.90 -31.97 35.84
CA PRO A 440 18.99 -33.38 36.25
C PRO A 440 19.71 -33.51 37.59
N LEU A 441 19.12 -34.22 38.55
CA LEU A 441 19.63 -34.38 39.91
C LEU A 441 19.86 -35.85 40.27
N SER A 442 20.87 -36.10 41.12
CA SER A 442 21.15 -37.40 41.73
C SER A 442 21.82 -37.22 43.10
N ARG A 443 21.72 -38.23 43.99
CA ARG A 443 22.51 -38.25 45.23
C ARG A 443 24.00 -38.40 44.95
N LEU A 444 24.34 -39.12 43.87
CA LEU A 444 25.70 -39.32 43.40
C LEU A 444 25.88 -38.58 42.08
N ALA A 445 26.77 -37.58 42.06
CA ALA A 445 26.92 -36.68 40.91
C ALA A 445 27.49 -37.33 39.63
N ASN A 446 28.02 -38.57 39.70
CA ASN A 446 28.65 -39.27 38.58
C ASN A 446 27.91 -40.58 38.24
N VAL A 447 26.60 -40.52 38.05
CA VAL A 447 25.79 -41.68 37.63
C VAL A 447 25.29 -41.53 36.19
N ALA A 448 24.92 -42.65 35.56
CA ALA A 448 24.52 -42.67 34.15
C ALA A 448 23.12 -42.05 33.91
N SER A 449 22.27 -41.98 34.93
CA SER A 449 20.89 -41.48 34.78
C SER A 449 20.47 -40.67 36.02
N PRO A 450 19.68 -39.60 35.84
CA PRO A 450 19.19 -38.80 36.95
C PRO A 450 18.19 -39.59 37.81
N GLU A 451 18.23 -39.37 39.13
CA GLU A 451 17.18 -39.86 40.04
C GLU A 451 15.92 -39.02 39.92
N THR A 452 16.08 -37.72 39.66
CA THR A 452 14.98 -36.76 39.55
C THR A 452 15.41 -35.52 38.77
N THR A 453 14.51 -34.56 38.59
CA THR A 453 14.78 -33.29 37.90
C THR A 453 14.26 -32.11 38.71
N ALA A 454 15.14 -31.13 38.94
CA ALA A 454 14.74 -29.82 39.44
C ALA A 454 14.07 -29.01 38.34
N ARG A 455 12.93 -28.39 38.67
CA ARG A 455 12.24 -27.42 37.79
C ARG A 455 12.41 -26.03 38.38
N LEU A 456 13.11 -25.18 37.66
CA LEU A 456 13.55 -23.86 38.10
C LEU A 456 12.97 -22.79 37.19
N PHE A 457 12.49 -21.68 37.76
CA PHE A 457 11.86 -20.62 36.98
C PHE A 457 12.56 -19.27 37.10
N VAL A 458 12.85 -18.66 35.96
CA VAL A 458 13.42 -17.31 35.85
C VAL A 458 12.52 -16.48 34.93
N LYS A 459 12.14 -15.27 35.34
CA LYS A 459 11.36 -14.37 34.48
C LYS A 459 12.26 -13.25 33.95
N ILE A 460 12.34 -13.10 32.64
CA ILE A 460 13.02 -11.98 31.97
C ILE A 460 11.96 -11.07 31.37
N LYS A 461 11.90 -9.83 31.84
CA LYS A 461 11.00 -8.80 31.34
C LYS A 461 11.80 -7.74 30.57
N PRO A 462 11.80 -7.79 29.24
CA PRO A 462 12.39 -6.74 28.43
C PRO A 462 11.69 -5.40 28.64
N LYS A 463 12.46 -4.33 28.66
CA LYS A 463 11.97 -2.97 28.76
C LYS A 463 11.64 -2.46 27.35
N SER A 464 10.38 -2.07 27.14
CA SER A 464 9.92 -1.44 25.89
C SER A 464 10.20 0.07 25.89
N LEU A 465 10.39 0.65 24.70
CA LEU A 465 10.46 2.11 24.50
C LEU A 465 9.15 2.84 24.79
N LYS A 466 8.00 2.15 24.74
CA LYS A 466 6.68 2.76 24.98
C LYS A 466 6.34 2.56 26.48
N PRO A 467 6.53 3.58 27.35
CA PRO A 467 6.56 3.38 28.81
C PRO A 467 5.21 3.05 29.45
N ASN A 468 4.11 3.08 28.68
CA ASN A 468 2.73 3.03 29.19
C ASN A 468 1.91 1.84 28.67
N GLN A 469 2.54 0.78 28.19
CA GLN A 469 1.85 -0.47 27.93
C GLN A 469 2.51 -1.57 28.75
N ASP A 470 1.79 -2.11 29.74
CA ASP A 470 2.04 -3.43 30.34
C ASP A 470 1.78 -4.53 29.27
N GLN A 471 2.46 -4.42 28.13
CA GLN A 471 2.34 -5.36 27.04
C GLN A 471 3.18 -6.59 27.38
N ALA A 472 2.53 -7.75 27.35
CA ALA A 472 3.22 -9.03 27.47
C ALA A 472 4.38 -9.10 26.47
N PHE A 473 5.53 -9.61 26.91
CA PHE A 473 6.69 -9.76 26.04
C PHE A 473 6.43 -10.91 25.06
N ARG A 474 6.01 -10.57 23.85
CA ARG A 474 5.64 -11.55 22.82
C ARG A 474 6.68 -11.60 21.72
N ILE A 475 7.31 -12.76 21.55
CA ILE A 475 8.20 -13.02 20.43
C ILE A 475 7.32 -13.34 19.20
N PRO A 476 7.43 -12.57 18.10
CA PRO A 476 6.64 -12.83 16.91
C PRO A 476 7.12 -14.11 16.21
N LYS A 477 6.31 -14.62 15.28
CA LYS A 477 6.76 -15.70 14.40
C LYS A 477 7.81 -15.15 13.44
N PHE A 478 9.06 -15.56 13.61
CA PHE A 478 10.09 -15.31 12.61
C PHE A 478 9.79 -16.15 11.36
N PRO A 479 9.67 -15.53 10.17
CA PRO A 479 9.51 -16.30 8.94
C PRO A 479 10.78 -17.13 8.70
N TYR A 480 10.65 -18.32 8.12
CA TYR A 480 11.80 -19.18 7.83
C TYR A 480 12.14 -19.30 6.34
N TYR A 481 11.25 -18.78 5.49
CA TYR A 481 11.44 -18.67 4.05
C TYR A 481 10.57 -17.53 3.52
N ALA A 482 10.98 -16.94 2.40
CA ALA A 482 10.18 -16.01 1.62
C ALA A 482 9.61 -16.74 0.38
N PRO A 483 8.28 -16.82 0.20
CA PRO A 483 7.68 -17.47 -0.96
C PRO A 483 8.11 -16.81 -2.28
N VAL A 484 8.41 -17.61 -3.30
CA VAL A 484 8.61 -17.09 -4.65
C VAL A 484 7.24 -16.96 -5.32
N ILE A 485 6.92 -15.74 -5.77
CA ILE A 485 5.72 -15.49 -6.56
C ILE A 485 6.03 -15.67 -8.05
N VAL A 486 5.17 -16.40 -8.74
CA VAL A 486 5.30 -16.70 -10.17
C VAL A 486 4.00 -16.35 -10.87
N LYS A 487 4.09 -15.66 -12.01
CA LYS A 487 2.92 -15.37 -12.83
C LYS A 487 2.34 -16.70 -13.35
N LYS A 488 1.05 -16.93 -13.15
CA LYS A 488 0.34 -18.07 -13.73
C LYS A 488 0.30 -17.89 -15.25
N GLY A 489 0.61 -18.97 -15.96
CA GLY A 489 0.64 -19.02 -17.43
C GLY A 489 -0.72 -18.77 -18.06
#